data_AF-A0A8J5WCC4-F1
#
_entry.id   AF-A0A8J5WCC4-F1
#
_cell.length_a   1.000
_cell.length_b   1.000
_cell.length_c   1.000
_cell.angle_alpha   90.00
_cell.angle_beta   90.00
_cell.angle_gamma   90.00
#
_symmetry.space_group_name_H-M   'P 1'
#
loop_
_entity.id
_entity.type
_entity.pdbx_description
1 polymer ?
#
loop_
_entity_poly.entity_id
_entity_poly.type
_entity_poly.pdbx_seq_one_letter_code
_entity_poly.pdbx_strand_id
1 'polypeptide(L)'
;MRQQHRIVSGGSSVSAMECSSDESSELSDTDIDDYAEKSYMDLKSGKLVVRLGDEKFRCPFCPGKKKQDYRYNELLQHAVGLGASNRAPKVKANHLALSNLLKNDYAKAAEPLLSQQVVAPSNPPRPLQEQELFVWPWMGILANVPAEQMQGDGASLMQELADFNPVQFTAVCCPEGGYTGYAVVGFSKDWIGFKDALAFHNYFKSHRLGKMECNGAQGQENKICGWLAKEEDYKSGDTVGRFLSANGDLKTVSDLEHDLSRKTENLIASLSHQITAKSKYLVELQCKCNQMNLSVQRALVEKDLLHTCYNEEMRRMHSAALEHSLKIFRRLIS
;
A
#
# COMPACT_ATOMS: atom_id res chain seq x y z
N MET A 1 43.66 11.99 -3.67
CA MET A 1 42.56 12.26 -4.62
C MET A 1 41.42 11.30 -4.32
N ARG A 2 40.32 11.78 -3.73
CA ARG A 2 39.06 11.03 -3.58
C ARG A 2 37.94 11.94 -4.07
N GLN A 3 37.33 11.60 -5.19
CA GLN A 3 36.15 12.25 -5.73
C GLN A 3 34.94 11.93 -4.84
N GLN A 4 34.25 12.97 -4.39
CA GLN A 4 32.92 12.87 -3.79
C GLN A 4 31.90 13.26 -4.86
N HIS A 5 31.03 12.34 -5.26
CA HIS A 5 29.79 12.66 -5.95
C HIS A 5 28.76 13.12 -4.93
N ARG A 6 28.31 14.37 -5.08
CA ARG A 6 27.27 15.02 -4.27
C ARG A 6 25.92 14.74 -4.93
N ILE A 7 25.11 13.87 -4.34
CA ILE A 7 23.69 13.74 -4.71
C ILE A 7 22.91 14.75 -3.87
N VAL A 8 22.27 15.68 -4.56
CA VAL A 8 21.36 16.68 -3.99
C VAL A 8 19.99 16.02 -3.83
N SER A 9 19.58 15.76 -2.60
CA SER A 9 18.20 15.39 -2.26
C SER A 9 17.41 16.67 -1.95
N GLY A 10 16.48 17.01 -2.83
CA GLY A 10 15.50 18.08 -2.63
C GLY A 10 14.47 17.67 -1.58
N GLY A 11 14.55 18.28 -0.40
CA GLY A 11 13.49 18.23 0.60
C GLY A 11 12.48 19.34 0.33
N SER A 12 11.28 18.98 -0.11
CA SER A 12 10.14 19.91 -0.09
C SER A 12 9.69 20.11 1.36
N SER A 13 10.07 21.26 1.90
CA SER A 13 9.63 21.78 3.19
C SER A 13 8.11 21.97 3.18
N VAL A 14 7.39 21.24 4.03
CA VAL A 14 5.98 21.51 4.31
C VAL A 14 5.93 22.76 5.17
N SER A 15 5.64 23.90 4.55
CA SER A 15 5.43 25.16 5.25
C SER A 15 4.12 25.08 6.04
N ALA A 16 4.22 24.89 7.35
CA ALA A 16 3.11 25.14 8.26
C ALA A 16 2.87 26.66 8.26
N MET A 17 1.82 27.10 7.55
CA MET A 17 1.46 28.51 7.52
C MET A 17 0.53 28.81 8.69
N GLU A 18 0.99 29.73 9.52
CA GLU A 18 0.31 30.28 10.69
C GLU A 18 -1.06 30.84 10.29
N CYS A 19 -2.07 30.49 11.07
CA CYS A 19 -3.40 31.07 10.97
C CYS A 19 -3.35 32.46 11.64
N SER A 20 -2.87 33.46 10.88
CA SER A 20 -2.89 34.86 11.30
C SER A 20 -4.33 35.29 11.60
N SER A 21 -4.55 35.68 12.85
CA SER A 21 -5.78 36.29 13.34
C SER A 21 -5.83 37.76 12.92
N ASP A 22 -7.04 38.22 12.60
CA ASP A 22 -7.52 39.60 12.43
C ASP A 22 -6.77 40.57 11.50
N GLU A 23 -7.24 40.62 10.25
CA GLU A 23 -7.58 41.89 9.59
C GLU A 23 -8.99 41.69 8.98
N SER A 24 -10.00 42.19 9.68
CA SER A 24 -11.39 42.17 9.24
C SER A 24 -11.60 43.16 8.09
N SER A 25 -11.30 42.72 6.87
CA SER A 25 -11.98 43.30 5.71
C SER A 25 -13.41 42.76 5.74
N GLU A 26 -14.39 43.63 5.96
CA GLU A 26 -15.81 43.31 5.84
C GLU A 26 -16.10 42.89 4.39
N LEU A 27 -16.01 41.59 4.11
CA LEU A 27 -16.44 41.03 2.84
C LEU A 27 -17.97 41.13 2.79
N SER A 28 -18.48 41.90 1.83
CA SER A 28 -19.91 42.01 1.55
C SER A 28 -20.43 40.66 1.01
N ASP A 29 -21.73 40.38 1.18
CA ASP A 29 -22.36 39.18 0.61
C ASP A 29 -22.19 39.08 -0.93
N THR A 30 -21.88 40.21 -1.60
CA THR A 30 -21.53 40.28 -3.02
C THR A 30 -20.13 39.77 -3.39
N ASP A 31 -19.20 39.65 -2.43
CA ASP A 31 -17.81 39.22 -2.68
C ASP A 31 -17.60 37.71 -2.44
N ILE A 32 -18.67 37.02 -2.01
CA ILE A 32 -18.66 35.59 -1.70
C ILE A 32 -18.43 34.76 -2.95
N ASP A 33 -19.07 35.13 -4.07
CA ASP A 33 -18.96 34.39 -5.33
C ASP A 33 -17.57 34.55 -5.97
N ASP A 34 -17.00 35.76 -5.97
CA ASP A 34 -15.64 36.02 -6.46
C ASP A 34 -14.58 35.28 -5.62
N TYR A 35 -14.76 35.24 -4.30
CA TYR A 35 -13.88 34.50 -3.41
C TYR A 35 -14.05 32.97 -3.56
N ALA A 36 -15.28 32.50 -3.82
CA ALA A 36 -15.55 31.09 -4.10
C ALA A 36 -14.91 30.64 -5.41
N GLU A 37 -14.96 31.46 -6.46
CA GLU A 37 -14.34 31.18 -7.76
C GLU A 37 -12.80 31.09 -7.63
N LYS A 38 -12.19 32.02 -6.90
CA LYS A 38 -10.75 31.97 -6.60
C LYS A 38 -10.38 30.69 -5.84
N SER A 39 -11.17 30.34 -4.82
CA SER A 39 -10.96 29.14 -4.01
C SER A 39 -11.16 27.86 -4.84
N TYR A 40 -12.08 27.87 -5.82
CA TYR A 40 -12.32 26.79 -6.76
C TYR A 40 -11.12 26.60 -7.70
N MET A 41 -10.53 27.68 -8.23
CA MET A 41 -9.33 27.62 -9.06
C MET A 41 -8.09 27.12 -8.29
N ASP A 42 -7.95 27.48 -7.01
CA ASP A 42 -6.88 26.97 -6.16
C ASP A 42 -7.04 25.47 -5.83
N LEU A 43 -8.28 24.99 -5.67
CA LEU A 43 -8.57 23.55 -5.55
C LEU A 43 -8.27 22.79 -6.85
N LYS A 44 -8.66 23.34 -8.00
CA LYS A 44 -8.47 22.72 -9.33
C LYS A 44 -7.01 22.67 -9.75
N SER A 45 -6.22 23.68 -9.38
CA SER A 45 -4.77 23.72 -9.61
C SER A 45 -3.97 22.81 -8.67
N GLY A 46 -4.62 22.10 -7.74
CA GLY A 46 -3.97 21.16 -6.82
C GLY A 46 -3.20 21.81 -5.67
N LYS A 47 -3.30 23.14 -5.51
CA LYS A 47 -2.67 23.88 -4.39
C LYS A 47 -3.30 23.51 -3.04
N LEU A 48 -4.56 23.08 -3.05
CA LEU A 48 -5.28 22.53 -1.90
C LEU A 48 -5.56 21.06 -2.19
N VAL A 49 -4.88 20.16 -1.47
CA VAL A 49 -4.91 18.72 -1.75
C VAL A 49 -6.22 18.09 -1.24
N VAL A 50 -7.02 17.50 -2.14
CA VAL A 50 -8.34 16.87 -1.82
C VAL A 50 -8.46 15.42 -2.35
N ARG A 51 -7.38 14.63 -2.34
CA ARG A 51 -7.51 13.18 -2.62
C ARG A 51 -6.65 12.36 -1.68
N LEU A 52 -7.29 11.47 -0.91
CA LEU A 52 -6.65 10.56 0.03
C LEU A 52 -7.06 9.11 -0.31
N GLY A 53 -6.54 8.58 -1.42
CA GLY A 53 -6.87 7.22 -1.90
C GLY A 53 -8.17 7.12 -2.71
N ASP A 54 -8.62 5.89 -2.99
CA ASP A 54 -9.66 5.62 -3.98
C ASP A 54 -11.11 5.71 -3.47
N GLU A 55 -11.37 5.79 -2.16
CA GLU A 55 -12.75 5.87 -1.64
C GLU A 55 -12.96 6.80 -0.42
N LYS A 56 -11.93 7.50 0.05
CA LYS A 56 -12.01 8.36 1.25
C LYS A 56 -11.54 9.78 0.95
N PHE A 57 -12.34 10.76 1.33
CA PHE A 57 -12.09 12.17 1.09
C PHE A 57 -12.05 12.97 2.39
N ARG A 58 -11.31 14.09 2.36
CA ARG A 58 -11.15 15.04 3.47
C ARG A 58 -11.53 16.43 3.01
N CYS A 59 -12.23 17.17 3.85
CA CYS A 59 -12.48 18.59 3.62
C CYS A 59 -11.18 19.37 3.94
N PRO A 60 -10.55 20.05 2.97
CA PRO A 60 -9.32 20.81 3.19
C PRO A 60 -9.51 22.03 4.09
N PHE A 61 -10.76 22.50 4.23
CA PHE A 61 -11.11 23.69 4.99
C PHE A 61 -11.52 23.41 6.44
N CYS A 62 -11.58 22.13 6.85
CA CYS A 62 -11.97 21.72 8.20
C CYS A 62 -10.94 20.80 8.89
N PRO A 63 -9.66 21.20 9.04
CA PRO A 63 -8.66 20.40 9.73
C PRO A 63 -8.93 20.41 11.25
N GLY A 64 -9.58 19.38 11.78
CA GLY A 64 -9.66 19.18 13.24
C GLY A 64 -11.00 18.73 13.83
N LYS A 65 -12.04 18.44 13.04
CA LYS A 65 -13.31 17.90 13.58
C LYS A 65 -13.37 16.36 13.52
N LYS A 66 -14.04 15.75 14.50
CA LYS A 66 -14.02 14.31 14.86
C LYS A 66 -14.45 13.29 13.79
N LYS A 67 -14.87 13.69 12.58
CA LYS A 67 -15.03 12.79 11.42
C LYS A 67 -14.09 13.27 10.32
N GLN A 68 -12.95 12.62 10.16
CA GLN A 68 -11.95 13.05 9.18
C GLN A 68 -12.06 12.31 7.84
N ASP A 69 -12.73 11.16 7.76
CA ASP A 69 -12.82 10.42 6.50
C ASP A 69 -14.29 10.40 6.04
N TYR A 70 -14.56 11.03 4.90
CA TYR A 70 -15.88 11.08 4.27
C TYR A 70 -15.91 10.20 3.02
N ARG A 71 -17.01 9.51 2.75
CA ARG A 71 -17.30 9.04 1.39
C ARG A 71 -17.68 10.22 0.49
N TYR A 72 -17.60 10.08 -0.82
CA TYR A 72 -17.91 11.15 -1.78
C TYR A 72 -19.25 11.87 -1.49
N ASN A 73 -20.33 11.10 -1.33
CA ASN A 73 -21.66 11.64 -1.04
C ASN A 73 -21.72 12.36 0.32
N GLU A 74 -20.99 11.88 1.33
CA GLU A 74 -20.96 12.50 2.66
C GLU A 74 -20.14 13.80 2.65
N LEU A 75 -19.04 13.85 1.89
CA LEU A 75 -18.25 15.06 1.73
C LEU A 75 -19.03 16.12 0.96
N LEU A 76 -19.76 15.72 -0.08
CA LEU A 76 -20.60 16.61 -0.85
C LEU A 76 -21.70 17.22 0.03
N GLN A 77 -22.39 16.42 0.84
CA GLN A 77 -23.38 16.91 1.80
C GLN A 77 -22.77 17.85 2.84
N HIS A 78 -21.57 17.53 3.34
CA HIS A 78 -20.83 18.39 4.25
C HIS A 78 -20.50 19.76 3.63
N ALA A 79 -19.98 19.77 2.39
CA ALA A 79 -19.63 20.99 1.67
C ALA A 79 -20.86 21.85 1.37
N VAL A 80 -21.95 21.24 0.88
CA VAL A 80 -23.21 21.96 0.62
C VAL A 80 -23.81 22.52 1.90
N GLY A 81 -23.83 21.74 2.98
CA GLY A 81 -24.38 22.18 4.27
C GLY A 81 -23.63 23.36 4.89
N LEU A 82 -22.30 23.41 4.73
CA LEU A 82 -21.50 24.54 5.21
C LEU A 82 -21.52 25.74 4.25
N GLY A 83 -21.62 25.50 2.94
CA GLY A 83 -21.79 26.56 1.94
C GLY A 83 -23.10 27.33 2.08
N ALA A 84 -24.18 26.64 2.48
CA ALA A 84 -25.51 27.24 2.70
C ALA A 84 -25.76 27.72 4.15
N SER A 85 -24.75 27.66 5.02
CA SER A 85 -24.91 27.99 6.45
C SER A 85 -24.80 29.49 6.74
N ASN A 86 -25.23 29.95 7.91
CA ASN A 86 -25.03 31.33 8.38
C ASN A 86 -23.62 31.57 8.99
N ARG A 87 -22.61 30.83 8.53
CA ARG A 87 -21.21 30.98 8.98
C ARG A 87 -20.53 32.17 8.31
N ALA A 88 -19.32 32.50 8.73
CA ALA A 88 -18.54 33.60 8.16
C ALA A 88 -18.45 33.49 6.62
N PRO A 89 -18.53 34.60 5.86
CA PRO A 89 -18.54 34.62 4.39
C PRO A 89 -17.41 33.79 3.76
N LYS A 90 -16.19 33.91 4.28
CA LYS A 90 -15.02 33.12 3.86
C LYS A 90 -15.20 31.61 4.01
N VAL A 91 -15.87 31.18 5.08
CA VAL A 91 -16.19 29.75 5.31
C VAL A 91 -17.24 29.30 4.30
N LYS A 92 -18.28 30.10 4.04
CA LYS A 92 -19.30 29.77 3.04
C LYS A 92 -18.68 29.61 1.65
N ALA A 93 -17.91 30.60 1.22
CA ALA A 93 -17.28 30.63 -0.10
C ALA A 93 -16.32 29.44 -0.33
N ASN A 94 -15.49 29.09 0.66
CA ASN A 94 -14.61 27.92 0.59
C ASN A 94 -15.38 26.60 0.41
N HIS A 95 -16.49 26.42 1.14
CA HIS A 95 -17.28 25.19 1.07
C HIS A 95 -18.19 25.15 -0.17
N LEU A 96 -18.64 26.32 -0.66
CA LEU A 96 -19.32 26.46 -1.94
C LEU A 96 -18.40 26.04 -3.09
N ALA A 97 -17.16 26.54 -3.11
CA ALA A 97 -16.12 26.16 -4.06
C ALA A 97 -15.84 24.65 -4.06
N LEU A 98 -15.73 24.04 -2.86
CA LEU A 98 -15.56 22.59 -2.72
C LEU A 98 -16.76 21.80 -3.27
N SER A 99 -17.98 22.26 -3.02
CA SER A 99 -19.19 21.60 -3.51
C SER A 99 -19.29 21.65 -5.04
N ASN A 100 -18.87 22.76 -5.65
CA ASN A 100 -18.85 22.92 -7.11
C ASN A 100 -17.78 22.03 -7.75
N LEU A 101 -16.60 21.93 -7.14
CA LEU A 101 -15.55 21.00 -7.58
C LEU A 101 -16.06 19.54 -7.56
N LEU A 102 -16.69 19.12 -6.46
CA LEU A 102 -17.22 17.77 -6.34
C LEU A 102 -18.30 17.50 -7.41
N LYS A 103 -19.25 18.43 -7.60
CA LYS A 103 -20.33 18.29 -8.59
C LYS A 103 -19.87 18.37 -10.05
N ASN A 104 -18.89 19.21 -10.36
CA ASN A 104 -18.53 19.49 -11.76
C ASN A 104 -17.37 18.63 -12.25
N ASP A 105 -16.34 18.45 -11.43
CA ASP A 105 -15.10 17.78 -11.83
C ASP A 105 -15.00 16.33 -11.32
N TYR A 106 -15.75 15.97 -10.26
CA TYR A 106 -15.76 14.62 -9.69
C TYR A 106 -17.06 13.84 -9.90
N ALA A 107 -18.15 14.44 -10.37
CA ALA A 107 -19.40 13.73 -10.63
C ALA A 107 -19.28 12.64 -11.72
N LYS A 108 -18.35 12.79 -12.68
CA LYS A 108 -18.02 11.75 -13.66
C LYS A 108 -17.22 10.56 -13.08
N ALA A 109 -16.57 10.74 -11.94
CA ALA A 109 -15.88 9.67 -11.21
C ALA A 109 -16.79 8.96 -10.20
N ALA A 110 -18.01 9.48 -9.99
CA ALA A 110 -19.01 8.99 -9.04
C ALA A 110 -20.27 8.44 -9.71
N GLU A 111 -20.24 8.15 -11.02
CA GLU A 111 -21.20 7.18 -11.56
C GLU A 111 -20.92 5.82 -10.91
N PRO A 112 -21.96 5.12 -10.41
CA PRO A 112 -21.79 3.74 -9.97
C PRO A 112 -21.26 2.93 -11.16
N LEU A 113 -20.15 2.22 -10.96
CA LEU A 113 -19.78 1.05 -11.75
C LEU A 113 -20.79 -0.09 -11.48
N LEU A 114 -22.07 0.16 -11.71
CA LEU A 114 -23.14 -0.82 -11.65
C LEU A 114 -23.78 -0.93 -13.03
N SER A 115 -23.63 -2.13 -13.57
CA SER A 115 -24.39 -2.69 -14.68
C SER A 115 -24.00 -2.21 -16.07
N GLN A 116 -22.81 -2.61 -16.51
CA GLN A 116 -22.75 -3.25 -17.83
C GLN A 116 -23.44 -4.62 -17.69
N GLN A 117 -24.78 -4.60 -17.66
CA GLN A 117 -25.56 -5.76 -18.05
C GLN A 117 -25.21 -6.01 -19.51
N VAL A 118 -24.26 -6.93 -19.72
CA VAL A 118 -24.29 -7.73 -20.93
C VAL A 118 -25.68 -8.36 -20.93
N VAL A 119 -26.51 -7.92 -21.87
CA VAL A 119 -27.70 -8.68 -22.27
C VAL A 119 -27.17 -10.01 -22.75
N ALA A 120 -27.12 -10.99 -21.84
CA ALA A 120 -26.95 -12.37 -22.22
C ALA A 120 -28.23 -12.76 -22.98
N PRO A 121 -28.15 -13.28 -24.21
CA PRO A 121 -29.23 -14.10 -24.72
C PRO A 121 -29.43 -15.19 -23.67
N SER A 122 -30.67 -15.34 -23.19
CA SER A 122 -31.07 -16.41 -22.29
C SER A 122 -30.85 -17.76 -22.98
N ASN A 123 -29.62 -18.24 -22.93
CA ASN A 123 -29.33 -19.65 -23.08
C ASN A 123 -29.46 -20.27 -21.70
N PRO A 124 -30.06 -21.47 -21.58
CA PRO A 124 -30.12 -22.19 -20.32
C PRO A 124 -28.71 -22.31 -19.73
N PRO A 125 -28.57 -22.38 -18.39
CA PRO A 125 -27.26 -22.53 -17.77
C PRO A 125 -26.61 -23.76 -18.38
N ARG A 126 -25.47 -23.55 -19.05
CA ARG A 126 -24.59 -24.67 -19.38
C ARG A 126 -24.28 -25.38 -18.07
N PRO A 127 -24.25 -26.73 -18.05
CA PRO A 127 -23.78 -27.47 -16.88
C PRO A 127 -22.46 -26.85 -16.42
N LEU A 128 -22.32 -26.67 -15.11
CA LEU A 128 -21.08 -26.25 -14.45
C LEU A 128 -19.90 -26.89 -15.19
N GLN A 129 -19.12 -26.10 -15.92
CA GLN A 129 -17.81 -26.57 -16.37
C GLN A 129 -17.10 -26.99 -15.10
N GLU A 130 -16.84 -28.29 -14.98
CA GLU A 130 -16.01 -28.87 -13.92
C GLU A 130 -14.82 -27.93 -13.73
N GLN A 131 -14.71 -27.29 -12.56
CA GLN A 131 -13.67 -26.29 -12.34
C GLN A 131 -12.33 -27.00 -12.52
N GLU A 132 -11.54 -26.54 -13.47
CA GLU A 132 -10.31 -27.22 -13.85
C GLU A 132 -9.35 -27.22 -12.66
N LEU A 133 -9.05 -28.44 -12.20
CA LEU A 133 -8.16 -28.69 -11.07
C LEU A 133 -6.74 -28.96 -11.60
N PHE A 134 -5.80 -28.21 -11.05
CA PHE A 134 -4.38 -28.33 -11.34
C PHE A 134 -3.65 -28.89 -10.12
N VAL A 135 -2.53 -29.56 -10.37
CA VAL A 135 -1.60 -29.91 -9.28
C VAL A 135 -0.86 -28.64 -8.84
N TRP A 136 -0.88 -28.37 -7.53
CA TRP A 136 -0.18 -27.29 -6.86
C TRP A 136 0.85 -27.84 -5.89
N PRO A 137 2.13 -27.44 -5.92
CA PRO A 137 2.76 -26.50 -6.86
C PRO A 137 2.60 -26.91 -8.32
N TRP A 138 2.69 -25.95 -9.25
CA TRP A 138 2.55 -26.24 -10.68
C TRP A 138 3.60 -27.25 -11.14
N MET A 139 3.14 -28.35 -11.74
CA MET A 139 4.00 -29.45 -12.20
C MET A 139 3.70 -29.80 -13.65
N GLY A 140 4.72 -29.80 -14.50
CA GLY A 140 4.69 -30.38 -15.83
C GLY A 140 5.14 -31.84 -15.79
N ILE A 141 4.48 -32.68 -16.57
CA ILE A 141 4.87 -34.07 -16.79
C ILE A 141 5.57 -34.16 -18.13
N LEU A 142 6.70 -34.86 -18.15
CA LEU A 142 7.39 -35.28 -19.36
C LEU A 142 7.32 -36.80 -19.48
N ALA A 143 7.01 -37.29 -20.67
CA ALA A 143 6.97 -38.72 -20.99
C ALA A 143 7.95 -39.04 -22.11
N ASN A 144 8.32 -40.32 -22.23
CA ASN A 144 9.31 -40.84 -23.18
C ASN A 144 10.68 -40.18 -23.04
N VAL A 145 11.09 -39.85 -21.81
CA VAL A 145 12.39 -39.24 -21.58
C VAL A 145 13.46 -40.34 -21.51
N PRO A 146 14.52 -40.30 -22.34
CA PRO A 146 15.60 -41.29 -22.29
C PRO A 146 16.37 -41.25 -20.97
N ALA A 147 16.85 -42.40 -20.51
CA ALA A 147 17.60 -42.51 -19.25
C ALA A 147 18.94 -41.73 -19.30
N GLU A 148 19.52 -41.55 -20.48
CA GLU A 148 20.74 -40.77 -20.69
C GLU A 148 20.53 -39.29 -20.33
N GLN A 149 19.32 -38.76 -20.57
CA GLN A 149 18.95 -37.39 -20.22
C GLN A 149 18.66 -37.20 -18.73
N MET A 150 18.64 -38.28 -17.93
CA MET A 150 18.53 -38.21 -16.46
C MET A 150 19.88 -38.01 -15.77
N GLN A 151 21.01 -38.11 -16.50
CA GLN A 151 22.32 -37.86 -15.93
C GLN A 151 22.46 -36.41 -15.44
N GLY A 152 23.18 -36.24 -14.33
CA GLY A 152 23.37 -34.91 -13.73
C GLY A 152 22.05 -34.26 -13.28
N ASP A 153 21.11 -35.06 -12.78
CA ASP A 153 19.79 -34.59 -12.30
C ASP A 153 18.95 -33.89 -13.38
N GLY A 154 19.09 -34.33 -14.64
CA GLY A 154 18.35 -33.76 -15.76
C GLY A 154 18.90 -32.43 -16.29
N ALA A 155 20.15 -32.08 -16.00
CA ALA A 155 20.75 -30.79 -16.37
C ALA A 155 20.59 -30.44 -17.87
N SER A 156 20.77 -31.40 -18.77
CA SER A 156 20.59 -31.18 -20.23
C SER A 156 19.15 -30.78 -20.55
N LEU A 157 18.18 -31.48 -19.97
CA LEU A 157 16.77 -31.22 -20.24
C LEU A 157 16.30 -29.93 -19.56
N MET A 158 16.81 -29.62 -18.37
CA MET A 158 16.60 -28.33 -17.74
C MET A 158 17.15 -27.17 -18.60
N GLN A 159 18.28 -27.36 -19.27
CA GLN A 159 18.85 -26.37 -20.19
C GLN A 159 17.97 -26.19 -21.44
N GLU A 160 17.43 -27.28 -22.00
CA GLU A 160 16.49 -27.23 -23.13
C GLU A 160 15.17 -26.54 -22.76
N LEU A 161 14.73 -26.69 -21.50
CA LEU A 161 13.49 -26.12 -20.98
C LEU A 161 13.70 -24.74 -20.32
N ALA A 162 14.88 -24.13 -20.45
CA ALA A 162 15.25 -22.90 -19.75
C ALA A 162 14.29 -21.74 -20.04
N ASP A 163 13.71 -21.68 -21.26
CA ASP A 163 12.74 -20.66 -21.66
C ASP A 163 11.43 -20.70 -20.83
N PHE A 164 11.16 -21.82 -20.16
CA PHE A 164 10.00 -22.01 -19.27
C PHE A 164 10.34 -21.81 -17.80
N ASN A 165 11.55 -21.37 -17.45
CA ASN A 165 12.00 -21.13 -16.07
C ASN A 165 11.66 -22.26 -15.06
N PRO A 166 11.98 -23.54 -15.35
CA PRO A 166 11.74 -24.62 -14.41
C PRO A 166 12.57 -24.42 -13.14
N VAL A 167 11.98 -24.67 -11.97
CA VAL A 167 12.67 -24.57 -10.66
C VAL A 167 13.12 -25.92 -10.12
N GLN A 168 12.53 -27.00 -10.63
CA GLN A 168 12.82 -28.35 -10.19
C GLN A 168 12.66 -29.33 -11.37
N PHE A 169 13.52 -30.34 -11.39
CA PHE A 169 13.39 -31.49 -12.27
C PHE A 169 13.50 -32.75 -11.43
N THR A 170 12.66 -33.77 -11.69
CA THR A 170 12.70 -35.00 -10.92
C THR A 170 12.29 -36.20 -11.78
N ALA A 171 13.17 -37.19 -11.85
CA ALA A 171 12.91 -38.47 -12.49
C ALA A 171 11.85 -39.26 -11.70
N VAL A 172 10.81 -39.76 -12.37
CA VAL A 172 9.82 -40.63 -11.73
C VAL A 172 10.36 -42.06 -11.75
N CYS A 173 10.42 -42.68 -10.57
CA CYS A 173 10.87 -44.05 -10.41
C CYS A 173 9.74 -44.94 -9.88
N CYS A 174 9.74 -46.20 -10.28
CA CYS A 174 8.93 -47.24 -9.67
C CYS A 174 9.34 -47.45 -8.19
N PRO A 175 8.45 -48.02 -7.35
CA PRO A 175 8.79 -48.36 -5.96
C PRO A 175 10.02 -49.27 -5.83
N GLU A 176 10.28 -50.10 -6.84
CA GLU A 176 11.43 -51.01 -6.92
C GLU A 176 12.74 -50.30 -7.35
N GLY A 177 12.69 -48.98 -7.60
CA GLY A 177 13.84 -48.14 -7.95
C GLY A 177 14.12 -47.98 -9.45
N GLY A 178 13.35 -48.64 -10.32
CA GLY A 178 13.50 -48.53 -11.78
C GLY A 178 12.96 -47.21 -12.32
N TYR A 179 13.73 -46.53 -13.18
CA TYR A 179 13.28 -45.33 -13.89
C TYR A 179 12.14 -45.66 -14.86
N THR A 180 11.08 -44.84 -14.89
CA THR A 180 9.84 -45.17 -15.63
C THR A 180 9.75 -44.57 -17.02
N GLY A 181 10.72 -43.75 -17.44
CA GLY A 181 10.61 -42.96 -18.67
C GLY A 181 9.78 -41.68 -18.52
N TYR A 182 9.34 -41.37 -17.29
CA TYR A 182 8.65 -40.13 -16.97
C TYR A 182 9.52 -39.23 -16.08
N ALA A 183 9.38 -37.93 -16.25
CA ALA A 183 9.95 -36.94 -15.35
C ALA A 183 8.92 -35.85 -15.02
N VAL A 184 9.09 -35.22 -13.88
CA VAL A 184 8.26 -34.09 -13.44
C VAL A 184 9.12 -32.84 -13.38
N VAL A 185 8.59 -31.77 -13.98
CA VAL A 185 9.17 -30.43 -13.98
C VAL A 185 8.35 -29.56 -13.03
N GLY A 186 8.96 -29.06 -11.96
CA GLY A 186 8.33 -28.12 -11.05
C GLY A 186 8.54 -26.67 -11.48
N PHE A 187 7.52 -25.83 -11.29
CA PHE A 187 7.59 -24.37 -11.50
C PHE A 187 7.40 -23.60 -10.18
N SER A 188 7.63 -22.29 -10.21
CA SER A 188 7.54 -21.44 -9.01
C SER A 188 6.12 -21.45 -8.42
N LYS A 189 6.03 -21.31 -7.08
CA LYS A 189 4.77 -21.35 -6.33
C LYS A 189 4.04 -20.00 -6.36
N ASP A 190 3.83 -19.44 -7.54
CA ASP A 190 3.18 -18.15 -7.77
C ASP A 190 2.53 -18.07 -9.17
N TRP A 191 1.96 -16.91 -9.50
CA TRP A 191 1.32 -16.69 -10.80
C TRP A 191 2.31 -16.61 -11.97
N ILE A 192 3.58 -16.29 -11.69
CA ILE A 192 4.64 -16.32 -12.71
C ILE A 192 4.89 -17.79 -13.09
N GLY A 193 4.97 -18.68 -12.10
CA GLY A 193 5.11 -20.12 -12.31
C GLY A 193 3.91 -20.73 -13.04
N PHE A 194 2.70 -20.21 -12.82
CA PHE A 194 1.53 -20.65 -13.58
C PHE A 194 1.65 -20.30 -15.06
N LYS A 195 2.04 -19.04 -15.36
CA LYS A 195 2.29 -18.57 -16.73
C LYS A 195 3.37 -19.42 -17.41
N ASP A 196 4.44 -19.72 -16.69
CA ASP A 196 5.56 -20.50 -17.19
C ASP A 196 5.17 -21.97 -17.44
N ALA A 197 4.42 -22.58 -16.52
CA ALA A 197 3.86 -23.93 -16.67
C ALA A 197 2.86 -24.02 -17.84
N LEU A 198 2.04 -22.98 -18.05
CA LEU A 198 1.14 -22.89 -19.20
C LEU A 198 1.91 -22.72 -20.51
N ALA A 199 3.00 -21.94 -20.53
CA ALA A 199 3.86 -21.80 -21.69
C ALA A 199 4.48 -23.15 -22.07
N PHE A 200 4.97 -23.91 -21.09
CA PHE A 200 5.43 -25.29 -21.26
C PHE A 200 4.33 -26.19 -21.86
N HIS A 201 3.11 -26.21 -21.28
CA HIS A 201 2.00 -27.01 -21.80
C HIS A 201 1.65 -26.64 -23.25
N ASN A 202 1.56 -25.35 -23.54
CA ASN A 202 1.20 -24.85 -24.86
C ASN A 202 2.29 -25.12 -25.90
N TYR A 203 3.57 -25.09 -25.51
CA TYR A 203 4.68 -25.48 -26.37
C TYR A 203 4.51 -26.91 -26.86
N PHE A 204 4.39 -27.88 -25.96
CA PHE A 204 4.22 -29.28 -26.36
C PHE A 204 2.92 -29.52 -27.14
N LYS A 205 1.82 -28.89 -26.71
CA LYS A 205 0.53 -28.98 -27.40
C LYS A 205 0.60 -28.45 -28.84
N SER A 206 1.25 -27.29 -29.07
CA SER A 206 1.39 -26.70 -30.42
C SER A 206 2.29 -27.53 -31.34
N HIS A 207 3.25 -28.25 -30.79
CA HIS A 207 4.15 -29.15 -31.52
C HIS A 207 3.57 -30.56 -31.72
N ARG A 208 2.31 -30.81 -31.30
CA ARG A 208 1.68 -32.14 -31.32
C ARG A 208 2.44 -33.19 -30.51
N LEU A 209 3.02 -32.75 -29.40
CA LEU A 209 3.73 -33.57 -28.40
C LEU A 209 3.04 -33.48 -27.04
N GLY A 210 1.73 -33.21 -27.03
CA GLY A 210 0.90 -33.17 -25.83
C GLY A 210 0.39 -34.55 -25.46
N LYS A 211 -0.22 -34.65 -24.27
CA LYS A 211 -0.71 -35.92 -23.68
C LYS A 211 -1.50 -36.82 -24.63
N MET A 212 -2.39 -36.25 -25.46
CA MET A 212 -3.23 -37.03 -26.36
C MET A 212 -2.41 -37.74 -27.44
N GLU A 213 -1.41 -37.06 -27.98
CA GLU A 213 -0.53 -37.57 -29.03
C GLU A 213 0.39 -38.68 -28.49
N CYS A 214 0.80 -38.59 -27.22
CA CYS A 214 1.65 -39.59 -26.56
C CYS A 214 0.92 -40.91 -26.30
N ASN A 215 -0.39 -40.85 -26.01
CA ASN A 215 -1.20 -42.04 -25.76
C ASN A 215 -1.71 -42.72 -27.04
N GLY A 216 -1.74 -42.00 -28.17
CA GLY A 216 -2.37 -42.45 -29.42
C GLY A 216 -1.45 -43.15 -30.44
N ALA A 217 -0.13 -43.12 -30.26
CA ALA A 217 0.81 -43.56 -31.29
C ALA A 217 1.55 -44.85 -30.91
N GLN A 218 0.95 -46.01 -31.19
CA GLN A 218 1.73 -47.21 -31.50
C GLN A 218 2.46 -46.97 -32.84
N GLY A 219 3.59 -46.28 -32.82
CA GLY A 219 4.48 -46.18 -33.98
C GLY A 219 5.04 -44.80 -34.34
N GLN A 220 4.88 -43.75 -33.52
CA GLN A 220 5.73 -42.56 -33.66
C GLN A 220 6.91 -42.64 -32.69
N GLU A 221 8.11 -42.62 -33.28
CA GLU A 221 9.43 -42.62 -32.66
C GLU A 221 9.48 -41.78 -31.38
N ASN A 222 9.89 -42.40 -30.26
CA ASN A 222 10.69 -41.93 -29.11
C ASN A 222 10.79 -40.43 -28.73
N LYS A 223 9.85 -39.59 -29.15
CA LYS A 223 9.89 -38.14 -28.90
C LYS A 223 9.33 -37.84 -27.52
N ILE A 224 10.02 -36.91 -26.86
CA ILE A 224 9.62 -36.42 -25.55
C ILE A 224 8.32 -35.67 -25.69
N CYS A 225 7.42 -36.02 -24.80
CA CYS A 225 6.09 -35.49 -24.69
C CYS A 225 5.95 -34.65 -23.42
N GLY A 226 5.11 -33.62 -23.42
CA GLY A 226 4.96 -32.75 -22.25
C GLY A 226 3.56 -32.18 -22.06
N TRP A 227 3.11 -32.09 -20.80
CA TRP A 227 1.87 -31.40 -20.45
C TRP A 227 1.86 -30.96 -18.99
N LEU A 228 1.11 -29.89 -18.68
CA LEU A 228 0.80 -29.50 -17.30
C LEU A 228 -0.11 -30.53 -16.63
N ALA A 229 0.26 -30.96 -15.42
CA ALA A 229 -0.45 -31.96 -14.64
C ALA A 229 -1.80 -31.45 -14.14
N LYS A 230 -2.83 -32.27 -14.33
CA LYS A 230 -4.21 -31.99 -13.92
C LYS A 230 -4.77 -33.09 -13.03
N GLU A 231 -6.03 -32.96 -12.66
CA GLU A 231 -6.75 -33.92 -11.83
C GLU A 231 -6.61 -35.36 -12.29
N GLU A 232 -6.71 -35.62 -13.59
CA GLU A 232 -6.63 -36.97 -14.12
C GLU A 232 -5.23 -37.60 -13.98
N ASP A 233 -4.16 -36.79 -14.01
CA ASP A 233 -2.79 -37.25 -13.78
C ASP A 233 -2.55 -37.46 -12.29
N TYR A 234 -3.06 -36.57 -11.45
CA TYR A 234 -2.94 -36.67 -10.00
C TYR A 234 -3.64 -37.91 -9.44
N LYS A 235 -4.82 -38.23 -9.98
CA LYS A 235 -5.64 -39.36 -9.55
C LYS A 235 -5.30 -40.67 -10.27
N SER A 236 -4.30 -40.69 -11.15
CA SER A 236 -3.89 -41.94 -11.79
C SER A 236 -3.31 -42.90 -10.75
N GLY A 237 -3.58 -44.20 -10.93
CA GLY A 237 -3.02 -45.25 -10.07
C GLY A 237 -1.58 -45.63 -10.41
N ASP A 238 -0.95 -44.91 -11.34
CA ASP A 238 0.40 -45.21 -11.83
C ASP A 238 1.49 -44.55 -10.95
N THR A 239 2.74 -44.69 -11.37
CA THR A 239 3.89 -44.13 -10.65
C THR A 239 3.90 -42.60 -10.67
N VAL A 240 3.36 -41.98 -11.72
CA VAL A 240 3.28 -40.52 -11.87
C VAL A 240 2.23 -39.96 -10.92
N GLY A 241 1.02 -40.52 -10.87
CA GLY A 241 -0.04 -40.06 -9.96
C GLY A 241 0.33 -40.18 -8.49
N ARG A 242 1.01 -41.28 -8.10
CA ARG A 242 1.60 -41.38 -6.75
C ARG A 242 2.67 -40.32 -6.49
N PHE A 243 3.51 -40.00 -7.47
CA PHE A 243 4.50 -38.95 -7.31
C PHE A 243 3.82 -37.58 -7.12
N LEU A 244 2.83 -37.25 -7.95
CA LEU A 244 2.11 -35.98 -7.88
C LEU A 244 1.39 -35.81 -6.53
N SER A 245 0.67 -36.84 -6.08
CA SER A 245 -0.04 -36.82 -4.79
C SER A 245 0.87 -36.82 -3.56
N ALA A 246 2.12 -37.28 -3.69
CA ALA A 246 3.11 -37.15 -2.62
C ALA A 246 3.76 -35.76 -2.55
N ASN A 247 3.72 -34.98 -3.64
CA ASN A 247 4.48 -33.73 -3.78
C ASN A 247 3.61 -32.48 -4.00
N GLY A 248 2.28 -32.63 -4.11
CA GLY A 248 1.36 -31.52 -4.34
C GLY A 248 -0.08 -31.86 -3.97
N ASP A 249 -0.95 -30.86 -4.12
CA ASP A 249 -2.39 -30.92 -3.85
C ASP A 249 -3.17 -30.50 -5.11
N LEU A 250 -4.43 -30.94 -5.25
CA LEU A 250 -5.31 -30.42 -6.29
C LEU A 250 -5.94 -29.09 -5.87
N LYS A 251 -5.82 -28.08 -6.74
CA LYS A 251 -6.34 -26.72 -6.52
C LYS A 251 -6.96 -26.16 -7.79
N THR A 252 -8.05 -25.40 -7.64
CA THR A 252 -8.56 -24.56 -8.73
C THR A 252 -7.80 -23.23 -8.79
N VAL A 253 -7.86 -22.55 -9.93
CA VAL A 253 -7.33 -21.19 -10.09
C VAL A 253 -7.98 -20.23 -9.08
N SER A 254 -9.30 -20.35 -8.87
CA SER A 254 -10.05 -19.55 -7.92
C SER A 254 -9.62 -19.77 -6.47
N ASP A 255 -9.36 -21.02 -6.06
CA ASP A 255 -8.87 -21.33 -4.72
C ASP A 255 -7.51 -20.69 -4.45
N LEU A 256 -6.60 -20.75 -5.43
CA LEU A 256 -5.27 -20.16 -5.33
C LEU A 256 -5.33 -18.63 -5.29
N GLU A 257 -6.18 -18.02 -6.10
CA GLU A 257 -6.41 -16.57 -6.08
C GLU A 257 -6.91 -16.10 -4.72
N HIS A 258 -7.88 -16.79 -4.15
CA HIS A 258 -8.40 -16.47 -2.82
C HIS A 258 -7.34 -16.68 -1.72
N ASP A 259 -6.60 -17.79 -1.76
CA ASP A 259 -5.54 -18.08 -0.78
C ASP A 259 -4.40 -17.05 -0.82
N LEU A 260 -3.97 -16.62 -2.01
CA LEU A 260 -2.92 -15.61 -2.19
C LEU A 260 -3.42 -14.21 -1.80
N SER A 261 -4.65 -13.85 -2.17
CA SER A 261 -5.25 -12.57 -1.81
C SER A 261 -5.39 -12.43 -0.29
N ARG A 262 -5.95 -13.46 0.37
CA ARG A 262 -6.09 -13.50 1.83
C ARG A 262 -4.75 -13.37 2.55
N LYS A 263 -3.69 -14.08 2.09
CA LYS A 263 -2.35 -13.97 2.69
C LYS A 263 -1.78 -12.56 2.54
N THR A 264 -1.98 -11.94 1.38
CA THR A 264 -1.52 -10.58 1.08
C THR A 264 -2.27 -9.55 1.93
N GLU A 265 -3.59 -9.65 2.03
CA GLU A 265 -4.43 -8.79 2.87
C GLU A 265 -4.04 -8.89 4.35
N ASN A 266 -3.80 -10.09 4.86
CA ASN A 266 -3.36 -10.29 6.24
C ASN A 266 -1.99 -9.62 6.51
N LEU A 267 -1.06 -9.72 5.56
CA LEU A 267 0.24 -9.04 5.67
C LEU A 267 0.07 -7.51 5.65
N ILE A 268 -0.75 -6.99 4.74
CA ILE A 268 -1.06 -5.56 4.65
C ILE A 268 -1.69 -5.07 5.95
N ALA A 269 -2.65 -5.81 6.51
CA ALA A 269 -3.31 -5.47 7.77
C ALA A 269 -2.32 -5.43 8.94
N SER A 270 -1.45 -6.43 9.04
CA SER A 270 -0.40 -6.49 10.07
C SER A 270 0.59 -5.32 9.97
N LEU A 271 1.09 -5.03 8.77
CA LEU A 271 2.00 -3.92 8.54
C LEU A 271 1.32 -2.56 8.81
N SER A 272 0.07 -2.39 8.37
CA SER A 272 -0.72 -1.18 8.62
C SER A 272 -0.93 -0.96 10.11
N HIS A 273 -1.19 -2.03 10.87
CA HIS A 273 -1.30 -1.97 12.33
C HIS A 273 0.02 -1.49 12.97
N GLN A 274 1.17 -2.04 12.54
CA GLN A 274 2.48 -1.63 13.05
C GLN A 274 2.80 -0.16 12.72
N ILE A 275 2.51 0.27 11.50
CA ILE A 275 2.68 1.68 11.08
C ILE A 275 1.83 2.60 11.96
N THR A 276 0.57 2.24 12.18
CA THR A 276 -0.35 3.02 13.02
C THR A 276 0.16 3.11 14.46
N ALA A 277 0.59 1.98 15.04
CA ALA A 277 1.12 1.93 16.40
C ALA A 277 2.38 2.80 16.56
N LYS A 278 3.34 2.68 15.63
CA LYS A 278 4.56 3.50 15.64
C LYS A 278 4.26 4.99 15.43
N SER A 279 3.34 5.31 14.53
CA SER A 279 2.93 6.70 14.28
C SER A 279 2.31 7.34 15.52
N LYS A 280 1.44 6.61 16.23
CA LYS A 280 0.87 7.06 17.51
C LYS A 280 1.96 7.31 18.55
N TYR A 281 2.92 6.40 18.67
CA TYR A 281 4.02 6.55 19.62
C TYR A 281 4.91 7.77 19.33
N LEU A 282 5.19 8.05 18.05
CA LEU A 282 5.93 9.26 17.66
C LEU A 282 5.21 10.55 18.06
N VAL A 283 3.89 10.61 17.88
CA VAL A 283 3.07 11.75 18.32
C VAL A 283 3.11 11.91 19.84
N GLU A 284 3.03 10.82 20.59
CA GLU A 284 3.14 10.85 22.05
C GLU A 284 4.51 11.37 22.52
N LEU A 285 5.60 10.95 21.89
CA LEU A 285 6.94 11.45 22.17
C LEU A 285 7.08 12.93 21.85
N GLN A 286 6.57 13.38 20.69
CA GLN A 286 6.59 14.78 20.32
C GLN A 286 5.82 15.64 21.33
N CYS A 287 4.65 15.18 21.79
CA CYS A 287 3.87 15.85 22.83
C CYS A 287 4.66 16.00 24.13
N LYS A 288 5.32 14.93 24.59
CA LYS A 288 6.17 14.96 25.79
C LYS A 288 7.36 15.91 25.65
N CYS A 289 8.03 15.91 24.50
CA CYS A 289 9.12 16.84 24.21
C CYS A 289 8.64 18.30 24.27
N ASN A 290 7.50 18.61 23.65
CA ASN A 290 6.91 19.95 23.68
C ASN A 290 6.54 20.37 25.11
N GLN A 291 5.93 19.47 25.88
CA GLN A 291 5.59 19.72 27.28
C GLN A 291 6.84 20.00 28.13
N MET A 292 7.89 19.21 27.96
CA MET A 292 9.16 19.38 28.66
C MET A 292 9.83 20.71 28.27
N ASN A 293 9.85 21.05 26.98
CA ASN A 293 10.40 22.32 26.50
C ASN A 293 9.67 23.52 27.14
N LEU A 294 8.33 23.50 27.19
CA LEU A 294 7.56 24.55 27.86
C LEU A 294 7.86 24.65 29.37
N SER A 295 8.04 23.51 30.05
CA SER A 295 8.41 23.50 31.46
C SER A 295 9.79 24.12 31.70
N VAL A 296 10.76 23.80 30.83
CA VAL A 296 12.11 24.37 30.90
C VAL A 296 12.09 25.87 30.66
N GLN A 297 11.36 26.34 29.64
CA GLN A 297 11.23 27.77 29.35
C GLN A 297 10.65 28.54 30.54
N ARG A 298 9.61 28.01 31.21
CA ARG A 298 9.05 28.64 32.42
C ARG A 298 10.09 28.72 33.55
N ALA A 299 10.80 27.63 33.82
CA ALA A 299 11.82 27.61 34.87
C ALA A 299 12.96 28.60 34.59
N LEU A 300 13.36 28.79 33.33
CA LEU A 300 14.34 29.79 32.93
C LEU A 300 13.86 31.22 33.22
N VAL A 301 12.61 31.53 32.87
CA VAL A 301 12.00 32.84 33.15
C VAL A 301 11.90 33.08 34.65
N GLU A 302 11.43 32.11 35.44
CA GLU A 302 11.35 32.21 36.90
C GLU A 302 12.72 32.43 37.54
N LYS A 303 13.75 31.73 37.05
CA LYS A 303 15.14 31.91 37.49
C LYS A 303 15.64 33.33 37.20
N ASP A 304 15.38 33.86 36.01
CA ASP A 304 15.83 35.21 35.64
C ASP A 304 15.12 36.30 36.45
N LEU A 305 13.82 36.12 36.72
CA LEU A 305 13.05 36.99 37.61
C LEU A 305 13.61 36.97 39.04
N LEU A 306 13.85 35.78 39.59
CA LEU A 306 14.42 35.63 40.94
C LEU A 306 15.80 36.29 41.04
N HIS A 307 16.66 36.09 40.04
CA HIS A 307 17.99 36.70 40.00
C HIS A 307 17.91 38.23 39.91
N THR A 308 16.96 38.76 39.14
CA THR A 308 16.74 40.21 39.03
C THR A 308 16.27 40.80 40.36
N CYS A 309 15.26 40.19 40.98
CA CYS A 309 14.73 40.61 42.29
C CYS A 309 15.80 40.57 43.38
N TYR A 310 16.60 39.49 43.43
CA TYR A 310 17.72 39.36 44.36
C TYR A 310 18.74 40.50 44.20
N ASN A 311 19.14 40.81 42.96
CA ASN A 311 20.10 41.89 42.69
C ASN A 311 19.55 43.27 43.04
N GLU A 312 18.27 43.52 42.81
CA GLU A 312 17.60 44.75 43.23
C GLU A 312 17.54 44.89 44.75
N GLU A 313 17.21 43.83 45.46
CA GLU A 313 17.18 43.82 46.92
C GLU A 313 18.57 44.09 47.50
N MET A 314 19.61 43.45 46.96
CA MET A 314 21.01 43.71 47.35
C MET A 314 21.39 45.18 47.15
N ARG A 315 21.02 45.79 46.01
CA ARG A 315 21.26 47.23 45.77
C ARG A 315 20.49 48.10 46.77
N ARG A 316 19.24 47.77 47.07
CA ARG A 316 18.43 48.50 48.07
C ARG A 316 19.05 48.42 49.46
N MET A 317 19.47 47.24 49.90
CA MET A 317 20.16 47.04 51.18
C MET A 317 21.46 47.85 51.26
N HIS A 318 22.30 47.81 50.22
CA HIS A 318 23.54 48.60 50.18
C HIS A 318 23.28 50.10 50.26
N SER A 319 22.30 50.61 49.50
CA SER A 319 21.93 52.03 49.52
C SER A 319 21.45 52.46 50.91
N ALA A 320 20.56 51.68 51.54
CA ALA A 320 20.06 51.95 52.88
C ALA A 320 21.18 51.96 53.94
N ALA A 321 22.12 51.03 53.86
CA ALA A 321 23.29 50.98 54.74
C ALA A 321 24.19 52.22 54.57
N LEU A 322 24.47 52.62 53.32
CA LEU A 322 25.26 53.82 53.02
C LEU A 322 24.55 55.09 53.53
N GLU A 323 23.26 55.24 53.25
CA GLU A 323 22.49 56.39 53.72
C GLU A 323 22.47 56.48 55.25
N HIS A 324 22.30 55.36 55.94
CA HIS A 324 22.38 55.29 57.40
C HIS A 324 23.75 55.72 57.91
N SER A 325 24.84 55.22 57.31
CA SER A 325 26.20 55.62 57.70
C SER A 325 26.44 57.12 57.51
N LEU A 326 26.00 57.70 56.38
CA LEU A 326 26.13 59.14 56.11
C LEU A 326 25.33 59.99 57.09
N LYS A 327 24.12 59.55 57.48
CA LYS A 327 23.32 60.23 58.52
C LYS A 327 24.05 60.25 59.86
N ILE A 328 24.70 59.15 60.25
CA ILE A 328 25.51 59.10 61.48
C ILE A 328 26.69 60.06 61.37
N PHE A 329 27.47 60.00 60.29
CA PHE A 329 28.61 60.89 60.10
C PHE A 329 28.23 62.37 60.16
N ARG A 330 27.12 62.77 59.51
CA ARG A 330 26.63 64.16 59.58
C ARG A 330 26.26 64.59 61.00
N ARG A 331 25.69 63.69 61.81
CA ARG A 331 25.36 63.97 63.21
C ARG A 331 26.58 64.10 64.11
N LEU A 332 27.71 63.50 63.75
CA LEU A 332 28.95 63.57 64.53
C LEU A 332 29.79 64.80 64.23
N ILE A 333 29.54 65.46 63.09
CA ILE A 333 30.28 66.66 62.63
C ILE A 333 29.51 67.97 62.95
N SER A 334 28.21 67.87 63.25
CA SER A 334 27.36 68.99 63.70
C SER A 334 27.35 69.11 65.21
#